data_AF-A0A2E5YJN9-F1
#
_entry.id   AF-A0A2E5YJN9-F1
#
_cell.length_a   1.000
_cell.length_b   1.000
_cell.length_c   1.000
_cell.angle_alpha   90.00
_cell.angle_beta   90.00
_cell.angle_gamma   90.00
#
_symmetry.space_group_name_H-M   'P 1'
#
loop_
_entity.id
_entity.type
_entity.pdbx_description
1 polymer ?
#
loop_
_entity_poly.entity_id
_entity_poly.type
_entity_poly.pdbx_seq_one_letter_code
_entity_poly.pdbx_strand_id
1 'polypeptide(L)'
;MCTWPCSTTEAFRITSWSRRSRSTANRSFRISSDAQRPKRFEPGELPMTSTPETQQIDQHAEEWRIRKPEGLLLPKDLLLSAEQSRLSVDRYLLPERLEAENQHLWSRVWQVACREESIPEPGDHLRYTIADQEFLLVRQRDGDVRAFYNVCPHRGNLVERGAGHSEELRCAYHGWCWRLDGRLQEIPDRYLITDATDDDLGLSEIACDRWAGYVFVNPAGAAAEPLGEYLGGLVPRLEPFHMERQRLVSWQTTEVACNWKVLIEAFLETFHVPGIHPNLVTLLDEANTVFERLGHHHRMWIPYGMPSIHFRDTSDRKVYESFLEQHFRERHLDQSGLSEPMDPSQWEPQFDDQGTIVGDRNAREYLIERQKAEGRVKGYDYSGLGKEQLIDIDHYLFFPNFVILAKADDTFMIRSRPHPTDPDRSLADVMRLRPLGSADPPPQVRQQHVEANNESYLKQIGEVIYQDFSNVVDVQRGLHANSLSHLTLSANDIRIRWLHDEIDEYLRDV
;
A
#
# COMPACT_ATOMS: atom_id res chain seq x y z
N MET A 1 -34.32 43.16 -20.21
CA MET A 1 -34.76 43.85 -18.97
C MET A 1 -33.79 43.48 -17.87
N CYS A 2 -33.37 44.50 -17.11
CA CYS A 2 -32.63 44.48 -15.86
C CYS A 2 -31.12 44.18 -15.88
N THR A 3 -30.45 44.89 -14.99
CA THR A 3 -29.14 45.54 -15.10
C THR A 3 -28.44 45.50 -13.74
N TRP A 4 -27.15 45.08 -13.71
CA TRP A 4 -26.04 45.48 -12.80
C TRP A 4 -26.17 45.22 -11.27
N PRO A 5 -25.08 45.24 -10.44
CA PRO A 5 -23.72 45.73 -10.72
C PRO A 5 -22.50 44.90 -10.23
N CYS A 6 -21.35 45.36 -10.74
CA CYS A 6 -19.94 45.09 -10.42
C CYS A 6 -19.51 45.61 -9.04
N SER A 7 -18.54 44.94 -8.38
CA SER A 7 -17.77 45.52 -7.26
C SER A 7 -16.30 45.05 -7.23
N THR A 8 -15.43 46.00 -7.56
CA THR A 8 -14.15 46.40 -6.92
C THR A 8 -13.01 45.40 -6.69
N THR A 9 -11.94 45.67 -7.41
CA THR A 9 -10.52 45.30 -7.27
C THR A 9 -9.86 45.89 -6.01
N GLU A 10 -9.10 45.08 -5.26
CA GLU A 10 -8.11 45.56 -4.29
C GLU A 10 -6.69 45.30 -4.81
N ALA A 11 -5.93 46.39 -4.98
CA ALA A 11 -4.54 46.39 -5.40
C ALA A 11 -3.60 46.44 -4.19
N PHE A 12 -2.74 45.44 -4.01
CA PHE A 12 -1.65 45.48 -3.02
C PHE A 12 -0.49 46.35 -3.52
N ARG A 13 -0.14 47.37 -2.73
CA ARG A 13 0.98 48.29 -2.97
C ARG A 13 2.32 47.60 -2.69
N ILE A 14 3.21 47.63 -3.67
CA ILE A 14 4.64 47.33 -3.54
C ILE A 14 5.34 48.55 -2.94
N THR A 15 6.03 48.39 -1.81
CA THR A 15 6.96 49.38 -1.27
C THR A 15 8.41 49.03 -1.63
N SER A 16 9.18 50.09 -1.81
CA SER A 16 10.43 50.22 -2.55
C SER A 16 11.66 49.54 -1.96
N TRP A 17 12.54 49.13 -2.88
CA TRP A 17 13.95 48.76 -2.66
C TRP A 17 14.80 49.92 -2.10
N SER A 18 15.74 49.59 -1.21
CA SER A 18 16.93 50.43 -0.98
C SER A 18 18.21 49.59 -1.11
N ARG A 19 19.15 50.13 -1.90
CA ARG A 19 20.47 49.57 -2.23
C ARG A 19 21.41 49.60 -1.02
N ARG A 20 22.19 48.53 -0.81
CA ARG A 20 23.57 48.63 -0.30
C ARG A 20 24.52 47.61 -0.97
N SER A 21 25.78 48.02 -0.95
CA SER A 21 26.94 47.72 -1.80
C SER A 21 27.56 46.32 -1.69
N ARG A 22 28.26 45.94 -2.77
CA ARG A 22 29.16 44.79 -2.90
C ARG A 22 30.31 44.82 -1.87
N SER A 23 30.70 43.66 -1.36
CA SER A 23 32.12 43.33 -1.10
C SER A 23 32.37 41.83 -1.25
N THR A 24 33.34 41.49 -2.08
CA THR A 24 33.93 40.15 -2.27
C THR A 24 34.74 39.74 -1.03
N ALA A 25 34.48 38.56 -0.47
CA ALA A 25 35.43 37.88 0.41
C ALA A 25 35.24 36.35 0.36
N ASN A 26 36.28 35.68 -0.14
CA ASN A 26 36.52 34.25 -0.05
C ASN A 26 36.49 33.80 1.43
N ARG A 27 35.61 32.86 1.81
CA ARG A 27 35.75 32.10 3.06
C ARG A 27 35.29 30.66 2.86
N SER A 28 36.24 29.75 3.10
CA SER A 28 36.10 28.32 3.32
C SER A 28 34.87 27.97 4.18
N PHE A 29 34.00 27.09 3.67
CA PHE A 29 32.93 26.49 4.46
C PHE A 29 33.53 25.51 5.47
N ARG A 30 33.56 25.91 6.74
CA ARG A 30 33.56 24.98 7.87
C ARG A 30 32.10 24.60 8.12
N ILE A 31 31.81 23.30 8.09
CA ILE A 31 30.52 22.73 8.46
C ILE A 31 30.24 23.16 9.91
N SER A 32 29.15 23.90 10.09
CA SER A 32 28.62 24.27 11.40
C SER A 32 28.07 23.01 12.07
N SER A 33 28.47 22.74 13.31
CA SER A 33 28.03 21.61 14.14
C SER A 33 26.60 21.78 14.70
N ASP A 34 25.78 22.64 14.11
CA ASP A 34 24.41 22.94 14.54
C ASP A 34 23.39 22.42 13.52
N ALA A 35 23.53 21.16 13.09
CA ALA A 35 22.37 20.41 12.65
C ALA A 35 21.48 20.21 13.87
N GLN A 36 20.42 21.02 13.99
CA GLN A 36 19.38 20.79 15.00
C GLN A 36 18.91 19.35 14.84
N ARG A 37 19.18 18.52 15.85
CA ARG A 37 18.61 17.18 15.97
C ARG A 37 17.10 17.29 15.72
N PRO A 38 16.49 16.38 14.93
CA PRO A 38 15.04 16.35 14.81
C PRO A 38 14.42 16.33 16.21
N LYS A 39 13.36 17.12 16.41
CA LYS A 39 12.68 17.24 17.70
C LYS A 39 12.34 15.83 18.19
N ARG A 40 12.94 15.42 19.30
CA ARG A 40 12.52 14.25 20.07
C ARG A 40 11.04 14.39 20.37
N PHE A 41 10.25 13.35 20.14
CA PHE A 41 8.85 13.29 20.57
C PHE A 41 8.78 13.66 22.07
N GLU A 42 8.03 14.72 22.39
CA GLU A 42 7.67 15.04 23.76
C GLU A 42 6.72 13.93 24.24
N PRO A 43 7.01 13.25 25.36
CA PRO A 43 6.16 12.18 25.86
C PRO A 43 4.83 12.78 26.33
N GLY A 44 3.79 12.70 25.51
CA GLY A 44 2.45 13.18 25.87
C GLY A 44 1.40 13.34 24.76
N GLU A 45 1.72 13.18 23.47
CA GLU A 45 0.76 13.51 22.39
C GLU A 45 -0.05 12.35 21.79
N LEU A 46 0.01 11.16 22.39
CA LEU A 46 -1.05 10.16 22.25
C LEU A 46 -1.43 9.69 23.66
N PRO A 47 -2.73 9.57 23.99
CA PRO A 47 -3.12 9.04 25.27
C PRO A 47 -2.55 7.63 25.39
N MET A 48 -1.55 7.46 26.27
CA MET A 48 -1.22 6.15 26.84
C MET A 48 -2.34 5.74 27.79
N THR A 49 -3.54 5.55 27.26
CA THR A 49 -4.53 4.73 27.93
C THR A 49 -4.35 3.36 27.36
N SER A 50 -3.79 2.44 28.15
CA SER A 50 -3.98 1.01 27.92
C SER A 50 -5.47 0.80 27.70
N THR A 51 -5.87 0.54 26.46
CA THR A 51 -7.25 0.23 26.16
C THR A 51 -7.53 -1.18 26.68
N PRO A 52 -8.79 -1.55 26.97
CA PRO A 52 -9.12 -2.93 27.34
C PRO A 52 -8.56 -3.97 26.36
N GLU A 53 -8.43 -3.60 25.08
CA GLU A 53 -7.87 -4.43 24.01
C GLU A 53 -6.34 -4.62 24.13
N THR A 54 -5.58 -3.60 24.54
CA THR A 54 -4.12 -3.76 24.79
C THR A 54 -3.84 -4.53 26.08
N GLN A 55 -4.70 -4.42 27.09
CA GLN A 55 -4.63 -5.27 28.30
C GLN A 55 -5.02 -6.74 28.02
N GLN A 56 -5.87 -6.99 27.02
CA GLN A 56 -6.18 -8.35 26.56
C GLN A 56 -4.97 -9.03 25.91
N ILE A 57 -4.13 -8.29 25.16
CA ILE A 57 -2.90 -8.80 24.54
C ILE A 57 -1.93 -9.31 25.63
N ASP A 58 -1.74 -8.54 26.71
CA ASP A 58 -0.86 -8.92 27.83
C ASP A 58 -1.40 -10.12 28.64
N GLN A 59 -2.71 -10.22 28.85
CA GLN A 59 -3.33 -11.37 29.54
C GLN A 59 -3.32 -12.65 28.69
N HIS A 60 -3.41 -12.55 27.36
CA HIS A 60 -3.41 -13.70 26.46
C HIS A 60 -2.04 -14.41 26.41
N ALA A 61 -0.92 -13.70 26.55
CA ALA A 61 0.40 -14.32 26.47
C ALA A 61 0.66 -15.42 27.53
N GLU A 62 0.03 -15.37 28.71
CA GLU A 62 0.19 -16.38 29.76
C GLU A 62 -0.69 -17.64 29.54
N GLU A 63 -1.84 -17.50 28.88
CA GLU A 63 -2.75 -18.62 28.59
C GLU A 63 -2.35 -19.41 27.34
N TRP A 64 -1.64 -18.77 26.41
CA TRP A 64 -1.33 -19.30 25.09
C TRP A 64 -0.03 -20.10 25.12
N ARG A 65 -0.14 -21.39 25.44
CA ARG A 65 0.98 -22.35 25.35
C ARG A 65 1.38 -22.58 23.89
N ILE A 66 2.08 -21.64 23.26
CA ILE A 66 2.62 -21.78 21.89
C ILE A 66 3.40 -23.10 21.81
N ARG A 67 2.77 -24.12 21.20
CA ARG A 67 3.34 -25.47 21.11
C ARG A 67 4.46 -25.47 20.07
N LYS A 68 5.71 -25.64 20.49
CA LYS A 68 6.81 -25.73 19.53
C LYS A 68 6.68 -27.02 18.69
N PRO A 69 6.77 -26.95 17.35
CA PRO A 69 6.77 -28.16 16.52
C PRO A 69 7.99 -29.03 16.82
N GLU A 70 7.84 -30.35 16.65
CA GLU A 70 8.94 -31.33 16.72
C GLU A 70 9.77 -31.30 15.42
N GLY A 71 10.33 -30.15 15.06
CA GLY A 71 11.17 -29.98 13.87
C GLY A 71 11.04 -28.62 13.19
N LEU A 72 11.92 -28.38 12.21
CA LEU A 72 11.83 -27.22 11.33
C LEU A 72 10.73 -27.47 10.29
N LEU A 73 9.73 -26.59 10.23
CA LEU A 73 8.66 -26.66 9.25
C LEU A 73 9.02 -25.96 7.94
N LEU A 74 9.91 -24.97 8.01
CA LEU A 74 10.40 -24.25 6.83
C LEU A 74 11.51 -25.03 6.11
N PRO A 75 11.60 -24.93 4.78
CA PRO A 75 12.74 -25.43 4.01
C PRO A 75 14.08 -24.88 4.53
N LYS A 76 15.12 -25.73 4.55
CA LYS A 76 16.44 -25.37 5.11
C LYS A 76 17.14 -24.24 4.35
N ASP A 77 16.84 -24.08 3.07
CA ASP A 77 17.35 -23.03 2.19
C ASP A 77 16.76 -21.65 2.49
N LEU A 78 15.69 -21.57 3.28
CA LEU A 78 15.17 -20.30 3.82
C LEU A 78 15.85 -19.88 5.14
N LEU A 79 16.73 -20.72 5.70
CA LEU A 79 17.46 -20.37 6.91
C LEU A 79 18.49 -19.28 6.60
N LEU A 80 18.47 -18.20 7.38
CA LEU A 80 19.45 -17.13 7.30
C LEU A 80 20.73 -17.51 8.04
N SER A 81 21.89 -17.23 7.44
CA SER A 81 23.15 -17.19 8.19
C SER A 81 23.14 -16.07 9.24
N ALA A 82 24.05 -16.12 10.20
CA ALA A 82 24.16 -15.11 11.26
C ALA A 82 24.40 -13.68 10.74
N GLU A 83 24.99 -13.55 9.55
CA GLU A 83 25.18 -12.26 8.89
C GLU A 83 23.89 -11.80 8.19
N GLN A 84 23.28 -12.68 7.41
CA GLN A 84 22.03 -12.39 6.70
C GLN A 84 20.87 -12.08 7.67
N SER A 85 20.88 -12.68 8.86
CA SER A 85 19.88 -12.42 9.89
C SER A 85 19.99 -11.04 10.52
N ARG A 86 21.04 -10.25 10.26
CA ARG A 86 21.22 -8.93 10.88
C ARG A 86 20.87 -7.80 9.93
N LEU A 87 19.96 -6.93 10.35
CA LEU A 87 19.64 -5.68 9.65
C LEU A 87 19.99 -4.48 10.52
N SER A 88 20.86 -3.59 10.05
CA SER A 88 21.16 -2.35 10.79
C SER A 88 19.91 -1.50 10.93
N VAL A 89 19.69 -0.91 12.12
CA VAL A 89 18.59 0.03 12.38
C VAL A 89 18.74 1.32 11.55
N ASP A 90 19.95 1.65 11.12
CA ASP A 90 20.25 2.83 10.30
C ASP A 90 19.47 2.85 8.98
N ARG A 91 19.09 1.67 8.47
CA ARG A 91 18.25 1.50 7.27
C ARG A 91 16.90 2.21 7.41
N TYR A 92 16.43 2.41 8.64
CA TYR A 92 15.13 3.00 8.95
C TYR A 92 15.23 4.42 9.50
N LEU A 93 16.39 4.80 10.07
CA LEU A 93 16.53 6.01 10.88
C LEU A 93 17.33 7.12 10.20
N LEU A 94 18.27 6.79 9.31
CA LEU A 94 19.18 7.79 8.74
C LEU A 94 18.47 8.63 7.67
N PRO A 95 18.45 9.98 7.80
CA PRO A 95 17.95 10.85 6.73
C PRO A 95 18.70 10.66 5.41
N GLU A 96 20.00 10.36 5.46
CA GLU A 96 20.81 10.09 4.27
C GLU A 96 20.36 8.80 3.56
N ARG A 97 19.84 7.83 4.31
CA ARG A 97 19.26 6.61 3.72
C ARG A 97 17.94 6.91 3.03
N LEU A 98 17.07 7.72 3.65
CA LEU A 98 15.83 8.19 3.01
C LEU A 98 16.13 8.95 1.72
N GLU A 99 17.10 9.86 1.75
CA GLU A 99 17.51 10.64 0.57
C GLU A 99 18.04 9.72 -0.55
N ALA A 100 18.87 8.73 -0.21
CA ALA A 100 19.36 7.75 -1.18
C ALA A 100 18.20 6.93 -1.79
N GLU A 101 17.24 6.50 -0.98
CA GLU A 101 16.02 5.82 -1.46
C GLU A 101 15.22 6.73 -2.41
N ASN A 102 14.99 8.00 -2.06
CA ASN A 102 14.34 9.02 -2.90
C ASN A 102 15.02 9.18 -4.26
N GLN A 103 16.35 9.31 -4.26
CA GLN A 103 17.10 9.60 -5.47
C GLN A 103 17.31 8.36 -6.36
N HIS A 104 17.41 7.16 -5.80
CA HIS A 104 17.91 5.99 -6.54
C HIS A 104 16.93 4.81 -6.63
N LEU A 105 16.04 4.64 -5.65
CA LEU A 105 14.99 3.62 -5.71
C LEU A 105 13.74 4.18 -6.39
N TRP A 106 13.12 5.21 -5.81
CA TRP A 106 11.82 5.72 -6.25
C TRP A 106 11.84 6.33 -7.65
N SER A 107 13.00 6.83 -8.09
CA SER A 107 13.21 7.40 -9.43
C SER A 107 13.31 6.36 -10.55
N ARG A 108 13.42 5.06 -10.21
CA ARG A 108 13.72 3.98 -11.19
C ARG A 108 12.85 2.75 -11.06
N VAL A 109 12.03 2.66 -10.02
CA VAL A 109 11.19 1.50 -9.74
C VAL A 109 9.75 1.72 -10.22
N TRP A 110 9.14 0.66 -10.75
CA TRP A 110 7.73 0.63 -11.11
C TRP A 110 6.85 0.67 -9.85
N GLN A 111 5.80 1.48 -9.92
CA GLN A 111 4.90 1.74 -8.80
C GLN A 111 3.47 1.65 -9.25
N VAL A 112 2.63 0.91 -8.51
CA VAL A 112 1.17 0.99 -8.69
C VAL A 112 0.73 2.37 -8.28
N ALA A 113 0.15 3.15 -9.21
CA ALA A 113 -0.34 4.50 -8.95
C ALA A 113 -1.83 4.49 -8.58
N CYS A 114 -2.65 3.85 -9.40
CA CYS A 114 -4.10 3.78 -9.23
C CYS A 114 -4.72 2.54 -9.90
N ARG A 115 -6.05 2.42 -9.79
CA ARG A 115 -6.84 1.51 -10.61
C ARG A 115 -7.33 2.22 -11.87
N GLU A 116 -7.56 1.48 -12.95
CA GLU A 116 -8.06 2.04 -14.20
C GLU A 116 -9.44 2.66 -14.04
N GLU A 117 -10.31 2.07 -13.21
CA GLU A 117 -11.63 2.61 -12.89
C GLU A 117 -11.61 3.93 -12.10
N SER A 118 -10.44 4.38 -11.63
CA SER A 118 -10.28 5.71 -11.01
C SER A 118 -10.21 6.85 -12.04
N ILE A 119 -9.97 6.53 -13.32
CA ILE A 119 -9.93 7.47 -14.46
C ILE A 119 -10.63 6.83 -15.68
N PRO A 120 -11.95 6.59 -15.62
CA PRO A 120 -12.65 5.80 -16.63
C PRO A 120 -12.73 6.47 -18.00
N GLU A 121 -12.91 7.80 -18.05
CA GLU A 121 -13.22 8.52 -19.29
C GLU A 121 -12.01 9.32 -19.80
N PRO A 122 -11.85 9.52 -21.12
CA PRO A 122 -10.82 10.40 -21.67
C PRO A 122 -10.86 11.80 -21.03
N GLY A 123 -9.69 12.32 -20.63
CA GLY A 123 -9.58 13.59 -19.90
C GLY A 123 -9.66 13.46 -18.38
N ASP A 124 -10.14 12.32 -17.87
CA ASP A 124 -10.02 12.01 -16.45
C ASP A 124 -8.54 11.92 -16.07
N HIS A 125 -8.20 12.57 -14.97
CA HIS A 125 -6.84 12.63 -14.48
C HIS A 125 -6.81 12.52 -12.96
N LEU A 126 -5.68 12.04 -12.44
CA LEU A 126 -5.41 12.02 -11.01
C LEU A 126 -3.94 12.29 -10.72
N ARG A 127 -3.70 12.70 -9.48
CA ARG A 127 -2.36 12.94 -8.95
C ARG A 127 -1.88 11.72 -8.19
N TYR A 128 -0.64 11.31 -8.44
CA TYR A 128 0.06 10.30 -7.65
C TYR A 128 1.36 10.89 -7.09
N THR A 129 1.58 10.71 -5.79
CA THR A 129 2.74 11.26 -5.07
C THR A 129 3.49 10.13 -4.40
N ILE A 130 4.81 10.08 -4.60
CA ILE A 130 5.74 9.17 -3.94
C ILE A 130 6.96 9.98 -3.48
N ALA A 131 7.40 9.78 -2.23
CA ALA A 131 8.46 10.59 -1.65
C ALA A 131 8.19 12.10 -1.84
N ASP A 132 9.08 12.79 -2.54
CA ASP A 132 9.02 14.22 -2.86
C ASP A 132 8.60 14.50 -4.32
N GLN A 133 8.21 13.48 -5.08
CA GLN A 133 7.85 13.58 -6.51
C GLN A 133 6.32 13.56 -6.72
N GLU A 134 5.87 14.39 -7.66
CA GLU A 134 4.45 14.58 -8.02
C GLU A 134 4.21 14.19 -9.48
N PHE A 135 3.29 13.26 -9.70
CA PHE A 135 2.92 12.75 -11.02
C PHE A 135 1.46 12.99 -11.35
N LEU A 136 1.19 13.22 -12.64
CA LEU A 136 -0.14 13.42 -13.20
C LEU A 136 -0.42 12.28 -14.18
N LEU A 137 -1.43 11.46 -13.89
CA LEU A 137 -1.92 10.40 -14.76
C LEU A 137 -3.15 10.90 -15.50
N VAL A 138 -3.22 10.68 -16.81
CA VAL A 138 -4.30 11.20 -17.68
C VAL A 138 -4.78 10.12 -18.63
N ARG A 139 -6.09 9.83 -18.61
CA ARG A 139 -6.75 8.96 -19.58
C ARG A 139 -6.80 9.64 -20.94
N GLN A 140 -6.27 8.96 -21.95
CA GLN A 140 -6.20 9.44 -23.32
C GLN A 140 -7.49 9.14 -24.09
N ARG A 141 -7.66 9.79 -25.24
CA ARG A 141 -8.84 9.61 -26.11
C ARG A 141 -8.90 8.25 -26.79
N ASP A 142 -7.78 7.56 -26.92
CA ASP A 142 -7.69 6.17 -27.41
C ASP A 142 -7.91 5.13 -26.30
N GLY A 143 -8.15 5.57 -25.06
CA GLY A 143 -8.36 4.72 -23.89
C GLY A 143 -7.09 4.35 -23.14
N ASP A 144 -5.91 4.71 -23.64
CA ASP A 144 -4.64 4.46 -22.93
C ASP A 144 -4.43 5.45 -21.77
N VAL A 145 -3.41 5.23 -20.93
CA VAL A 145 -3.05 6.15 -19.84
C VAL A 145 -1.63 6.63 -20.04
N ARG A 146 -1.45 7.96 -19.98
CA ARG A 146 -0.13 8.58 -19.94
C ARG A 146 0.13 9.18 -18.57
N ALA A 147 1.39 9.25 -18.18
CA ALA A 147 1.80 9.87 -16.93
C ALA A 147 2.92 10.89 -17.17
N PHE A 148 2.86 11.99 -16.44
CA PHE A 148 3.82 13.09 -16.53
C PHE A 148 4.28 13.50 -15.14
N TYR A 149 5.46 14.11 -15.03
CA TYR A 149 5.74 14.96 -13.88
C TYR A 149 4.69 16.08 -13.82
N ASN A 150 4.02 16.26 -12.68
CA ASN A 150 2.97 17.26 -12.50
C ASN A 150 3.57 18.65 -12.23
N VAL A 151 4.37 19.14 -13.17
CA VAL A 151 5.12 20.38 -13.01
C VAL A 151 5.10 21.20 -14.30
N CYS A 152 4.70 22.46 -14.19
CA CYS A 152 4.74 23.41 -15.28
C CYS A 152 6.20 23.85 -15.53
N PRO A 153 6.76 23.63 -16.74
CA PRO A 153 8.15 23.98 -17.05
C PRO A 153 8.45 25.48 -17.01
N HIS A 154 7.42 26.34 -17.00
CA HIS A 154 7.61 27.78 -16.91
C HIS A 154 8.25 28.19 -15.55
N ARG A 155 7.60 27.85 -14.44
CA ARG A 155 8.00 28.29 -13.08
C ARG A 155 7.69 27.27 -11.97
N GLY A 156 7.49 26.01 -12.33
CA GLY A 156 7.37 24.91 -11.36
C GLY A 156 6.03 24.82 -10.62
N ASN A 157 4.98 25.50 -11.08
CA ASN A 157 3.65 25.33 -10.48
C ASN A 157 3.07 23.96 -10.87
N LEU A 158 2.26 23.35 -10.00
CA LEU A 158 1.51 22.15 -10.36
C LEU A 158 0.59 22.45 -11.55
N VAL A 159 0.50 21.49 -12.49
CA VAL A 159 -0.40 21.58 -13.64
C VAL A 159 -1.83 21.34 -13.16
N GLU A 160 -2.06 20.22 -12.48
CA GLU A 160 -3.33 19.88 -11.85
C GLU A 160 -3.17 19.68 -10.33
N ARG A 161 -4.19 20.05 -9.55
CA ARG A 161 -4.11 20.05 -8.07
C ARG A 161 -4.75 18.82 -7.41
N GLY A 162 -5.45 18.00 -8.17
CA GLY A 162 -6.17 16.84 -7.64
C GLY A 162 -6.69 15.95 -8.77
N ALA A 163 -7.57 15.03 -8.42
CA ALA A 163 -8.31 14.26 -9.42
C ALA A 163 -9.42 15.11 -10.04
N GLY A 164 -9.69 14.89 -11.33
CA GLY A 164 -10.66 15.67 -12.08
C GLY A 164 -10.82 15.19 -13.51
N HIS A 165 -11.47 16.01 -14.31
CA HIS A 165 -11.69 15.80 -15.73
C HIS A 165 -11.37 17.10 -16.47
N SER A 166 -10.54 17.01 -17.51
CA SER A 166 -10.08 18.14 -18.31
C SER A 166 -10.03 17.78 -19.79
N GLU A 167 -10.44 18.69 -20.67
CA GLU A 167 -10.25 18.55 -22.12
C GLU A 167 -8.82 18.93 -22.56
N GLU A 168 -8.17 19.78 -21.76
CA GLU A 168 -6.80 20.27 -21.91
C GLU A 168 -6.20 20.53 -20.53
N LEU A 169 -4.90 20.36 -20.39
CA LEU A 169 -4.19 20.54 -19.12
C LEU A 169 -3.70 21.98 -19.04
N ARG A 170 -4.31 22.81 -18.18
CA ARG A 170 -3.99 24.25 -18.11
C ARG A 170 -3.44 24.65 -16.75
N CYS A 171 -2.19 25.12 -16.73
CA CYS A 171 -1.56 25.59 -15.51
C CYS A 171 -2.25 26.85 -14.98
N ALA A 172 -2.77 26.76 -13.76
CA ALA A 172 -3.50 27.84 -13.09
C ALA A 172 -2.67 29.10 -12.77
N TYR A 173 -1.35 29.11 -13.04
CA TYR A 173 -0.51 30.27 -12.75
C TYR A 173 -0.49 31.28 -13.91
N HIS A 174 -0.02 30.88 -15.09
CA HIS A 174 0.12 31.78 -16.25
C HIS A 174 -0.65 31.28 -17.48
N GLY A 175 -1.51 30.27 -17.33
CA GLY A 175 -2.39 29.80 -18.40
C GLY A 175 -1.69 29.01 -19.52
N TRP A 176 -0.44 28.58 -19.34
CA TRP A 176 0.19 27.62 -20.25
C TRP A 176 -0.68 26.36 -20.32
N CYS A 177 -0.87 25.86 -21.53
CA CYS A 177 -1.80 24.79 -21.83
C CYS A 177 -1.12 23.68 -22.62
N TRP A 178 -1.40 22.44 -22.23
CA TRP A 178 -0.99 21.24 -22.92
C TRP A 178 -2.20 20.41 -23.30
N ARG A 179 -2.04 19.62 -24.36
CA ARG A 179 -2.98 18.56 -24.70
C ARG A 179 -2.89 17.45 -23.65
N LEU A 180 -3.86 16.52 -23.65
CA LEU A 180 -3.85 15.36 -22.75
C LEU A 180 -2.63 14.45 -22.93
N ASP A 181 -1.99 14.47 -24.11
CA ASP A 181 -0.75 13.75 -24.40
C ASP A 181 0.52 14.50 -23.95
N GLY A 182 0.37 15.60 -23.21
CA GLY A 182 1.48 16.38 -22.64
C GLY A 182 2.16 17.33 -23.63
N ARG A 183 1.77 17.32 -24.92
CA ARG A 183 2.33 18.26 -25.91
C ARG A 183 1.80 19.67 -25.68
N LEU A 184 2.68 20.65 -25.84
CA LEU A 184 2.30 22.06 -25.71
C LEU A 184 1.20 22.42 -26.71
N GLN A 185 0.16 23.09 -26.23
CA GLN A 185 -0.96 23.58 -27.04
C GLN A 185 -0.94 25.11 -27.13
N GLU A 186 -0.72 25.80 -26.02
CA GLU A 186 -0.81 27.25 -25.95
C GLU A 186 0.10 27.83 -24.87
N ILE A 187 0.78 28.92 -25.20
CA ILE A 187 1.40 29.82 -24.22
C ILE A 187 0.85 31.22 -24.46
N PRO A 188 0.23 31.86 -23.45
CA PRO A 188 -0.09 33.27 -23.54
C PRO A 188 1.17 34.08 -23.85
N ASP A 189 1.10 34.94 -24.87
CA ASP A 189 2.24 35.70 -25.39
C ASP A 189 3.46 34.85 -25.81
N ARG A 190 3.23 33.67 -26.42
CA ARG A 190 4.26 32.73 -26.93
C ARG A 190 5.44 33.37 -27.67
N TYR A 191 5.21 34.49 -28.37
CA TYR A 191 6.23 35.24 -29.11
C TYR A 191 7.34 35.85 -28.22
N LEU A 192 7.12 35.94 -26.90
CA LEU A 192 8.11 36.40 -25.92
C LEU A 192 9.12 35.30 -25.52
N ILE A 193 8.85 34.05 -25.86
CA ILE A 193 9.75 32.91 -25.59
C ILE A 193 10.51 32.59 -26.87
N THR A 194 11.69 33.17 -27.03
CA THR A 194 12.42 33.14 -28.30
C THR A 194 13.42 32.00 -28.42
N ASP A 195 13.79 31.35 -27.30
CA ASP A 195 14.89 30.38 -27.23
C ASP A 195 14.42 29.00 -26.72
N ALA A 196 13.22 28.58 -27.15
CA ALA A 196 12.67 27.25 -26.90
C ALA A 196 11.65 26.90 -27.98
N THR A 197 11.66 25.65 -28.43
CA THR A 197 10.64 25.07 -29.30
C THR A 197 9.45 24.58 -28.47
N ASP A 198 8.33 24.26 -29.14
CA ASP A 198 7.17 23.71 -28.43
C ASP A 198 7.46 22.29 -27.89
N ASP A 199 8.37 21.55 -28.51
CA ASP A 199 8.84 20.25 -28.03
C ASP A 199 9.66 20.39 -26.73
N ASP A 200 10.46 21.46 -26.60
CA ASP A 200 11.22 21.75 -25.37
C ASP A 200 10.32 22.11 -24.18
N LEU A 201 9.06 22.47 -24.44
CA LEU A 201 8.11 23.02 -23.47
C LEU A 201 6.92 22.09 -23.20
N GLY A 202 6.96 20.86 -23.69
CA GLY A 202 6.03 19.80 -23.33
C GLY A 202 6.15 19.38 -21.87
N LEU A 203 5.14 18.66 -21.36
CA LEU A 203 5.23 18.01 -20.06
C LEU A 203 6.22 16.84 -20.14
N SER A 204 7.01 16.66 -19.08
CA SER A 204 7.96 15.55 -18.99
C SER A 204 7.23 14.24 -18.73
N GLU A 205 7.11 13.41 -19.76
CA GLU A 205 6.48 12.09 -19.71
C GLU A 205 7.35 11.09 -18.93
N ILE A 206 6.70 10.26 -18.11
CA ILE A 206 7.31 9.12 -17.42
C ILE A 206 6.73 7.82 -17.97
N ALA A 207 7.38 6.69 -17.70
CA ALA A 207 6.86 5.42 -18.16
C ALA A 207 5.55 5.12 -17.44
N CYS A 208 4.57 4.66 -18.21
CA CYS A 208 3.22 4.34 -17.74
C CYS A 208 2.76 3.10 -18.52
N ASP A 209 2.28 2.09 -17.80
CA ASP A 209 1.76 0.87 -18.40
C ASP A 209 0.72 0.24 -17.47
N ARG A 210 -0.02 -0.75 -17.96
CA ARG A 210 -1.20 -1.29 -17.30
C ARG A 210 -1.14 -2.80 -17.22
N TRP A 211 -1.55 -3.33 -16.08
CA TRP A 211 -1.71 -4.76 -15.90
C TRP A 211 -2.88 -5.06 -14.97
N ALA A 212 -3.79 -5.92 -15.42
CA ALA A 212 -4.93 -6.42 -14.65
C ALA A 212 -5.75 -5.34 -13.91
N GLY A 213 -6.00 -4.20 -14.57
CA GLY A 213 -6.76 -3.06 -14.04
C GLY A 213 -5.95 -2.13 -13.12
N TYR A 214 -4.66 -2.38 -12.92
CA TYR A 214 -3.74 -1.46 -12.24
C TYR A 214 -2.98 -0.61 -13.25
N VAL A 215 -2.79 0.67 -12.93
CA VAL A 215 -1.91 1.57 -13.67
C VAL A 215 -0.59 1.70 -12.92
N PHE A 216 0.50 1.41 -13.59
CA PHE A 216 1.86 1.51 -13.06
C PHE A 216 2.58 2.71 -13.66
N VAL A 217 3.46 3.32 -12.87
CA VAL A 217 4.35 4.39 -13.33
C VAL A 217 5.81 4.12 -12.94
N ASN A 218 6.75 4.58 -13.76
CA ASN A 218 8.18 4.54 -13.46
C ASN A 218 8.86 5.85 -13.91
N PRO A 219 9.47 6.62 -12.98
CA PRO A 219 10.05 7.92 -13.30
C PRO A 219 11.29 7.88 -14.20
N ALA A 220 11.87 6.71 -14.43
CA ALA A 220 12.98 6.52 -15.39
C ALA A 220 12.54 6.72 -16.86
N GLY A 221 11.24 6.87 -17.13
CA GLY A 221 10.75 7.16 -18.47
C GLY A 221 11.14 6.07 -19.46
N ALA A 222 11.64 6.47 -20.63
CA ALA A 222 12.08 5.55 -21.67
C ALA A 222 13.25 4.61 -21.26
N ALA A 223 13.94 4.89 -20.14
CA ALA A 223 14.99 4.03 -19.60
C ALA A 223 14.45 2.94 -18.65
N ALA A 224 13.16 2.96 -18.30
CA ALA A 224 12.53 1.92 -17.51
C ALA A 224 12.49 0.60 -18.30
N GLU A 225 12.72 -0.53 -17.62
CA GLU A 225 12.43 -1.84 -18.19
C GLU A 225 10.92 -1.97 -18.50
N PRO A 226 10.51 -2.77 -19.49
CA PRO A 226 9.09 -3.00 -19.77
C PRO A 226 8.34 -3.58 -18.55
N LEU A 227 7.13 -3.10 -18.27
CA LEU A 227 6.34 -3.55 -17.10
C LEU A 227 6.14 -5.07 -17.08
N GLY A 228 5.92 -5.70 -18.23
CA GLY A 228 5.75 -7.15 -18.32
C GLY A 228 6.99 -7.94 -17.89
N GLU A 229 8.20 -7.41 -18.13
CA GLU A 229 9.45 -8.02 -17.68
C GLU A 229 9.62 -7.82 -16.16
N TYR A 230 9.34 -6.61 -15.67
CA TYR A 230 9.38 -6.28 -14.24
C TYR A 230 8.45 -7.17 -13.41
N LEU A 231 7.18 -7.30 -13.82
CA LEU A 231 6.20 -8.11 -13.10
C LEU A 231 6.53 -9.61 -13.15
N GLY A 232 7.15 -10.07 -14.25
CA GLY A 232 7.74 -11.40 -14.39
C GLY A 232 6.93 -12.53 -13.74
N GLY A 233 7.48 -13.08 -12.64
CA GLY A 233 6.92 -14.23 -11.93
C GLY A 233 5.58 -13.98 -11.20
N LEU A 234 5.14 -12.73 -11.01
CA LEU A 234 3.84 -12.44 -10.42
C LEU A 234 2.68 -12.81 -11.35
N VAL A 235 2.82 -12.54 -12.65
CA VAL A 235 1.69 -12.62 -13.60
C VAL A 235 1.07 -14.03 -13.63
N PRO A 236 1.84 -15.13 -13.79
CA PRO A 236 1.25 -16.47 -13.82
C PRO A 236 0.62 -16.90 -12.48
N ARG A 237 1.05 -16.32 -11.36
CA ARG A 237 0.52 -16.65 -10.03
C ARG A 237 -0.82 -15.95 -9.75
N LEU A 238 -1.01 -14.77 -10.35
CA LEU A 238 -2.21 -13.94 -10.16
C LEU A 238 -3.26 -14.08 -11.26
N GLU A 239 -2.90 -14.62 -12.42
CA GLU A 239 -3.85 -14.89 -13.52
C GLU A 239 -5.12 -15.66 -13.06
N PRO A 240 -5.03 -16.71 -12.21
CA PRO A 240 -6.23 -17.41 -11.70
C PRO A 240 -7.25 -16.55 -10.94
N PHE A 241 -6.81 -15.44 -10.34
CA PHE A 241 -7.66 -14.57 -9.54
C PHE A 241 -8.43 -13.52 -10.37
N HIS A 242 -8.16 -13.45 -11.69
CA HIS A 242 -8.83 -12.52 -12.61
C HIS A 242 -8.89 -11.09 -12.08
N MET A 243 -7.75 -10.53 -11.68
CA MET A 243 -7.66 -9.21 -11.02
C MET A 243 -8.26 -8.07 -11.87
N GLU A 244 -8.29 -8.23 -13.20
CA GLU A 244 -8.95 -7.33 -14.16
C GLU A 244 -10.48 -7.30 -14.04
N ARG A 245 -11.08 -8.34 -13.46
CA ARG A 245 -12.53 -8.45 -13.20
C ARG A 245 -12.93 -7.97 -11.82
N GLN A 246 -11.96 -7.63 -10.97
CA GLN A 246 -12.22 -7.08 -9.66
C GLN A 246 -12.33 -5.54 -9.73
N ARG A 247 -13.11 -4.95 -8.83
CA ARG A 247 -13.31 -3.49 -8.73
C ARG A 247 -13.03 -2.99 -7.34
N LEU A 248 -12.49 -1.78 -7.28
CA LEU A 248 -12.22 -1.07 -6.04
C LEU A 248 -13.52 -0.82 -5.27
N VAL A 249 -13.62 -1.37 -4.07
CA VAL A 249 -14.76 -1.15 -3.15
C VAL A 249 -14.39 -0.30 -1.94
N SER A 250 -13.10 -0.03 -1.72
CA SER A 250 -12.61 0.84 -0.64
C SER A 250 -11.21 1.36 -0.95
N TRP A 251 -10.95 2.63 -0.65
CA TRP A 251 -9.59 3.20 -0.66
C TRP A 251 -9.47 4.31 0.38
N GLN A 252 -8.65 4.06 1.39
CA GLN A 252 -8.37 4.98 2.48
C GLN A 252 -6.86 5.19 2.61
N THR A 253 -6.45 6.41 2.94
CA THR A 253 -5.05 6.80 3.14
C THR A 253 -4.89 7.45 4.50
N THR A 254 -3.90 7.02 5.27
CA THR A 254 -3.56 7.64 6.57
C THR A 254 -2.05 7.80 6.70
N GLU A 255 -1.60 8.76 7.50
CA GLU A 255 -0.20 8.91 7.87
C GLU A 255 0.10 8.06 9.11
N VAL A 256 1.22 7.32 9.08
CA VAL A 256 1.66 6.45 10.17
C VAL A 256 3.03 6.91 10.66
N ALA A 257 3.21 6.97 11.98
CA ALA A 257 4.47 7.35 12.63
C ALA A 257 5.48 6.20 12.65
N CYS A 258 5.79 5.66 11.47
CA CYS A 258 6.88 4.73 11.25
C CYS A 258 7.48 4.88 9.85
N ASN A 259 8.70 4.39 9.67
CA ASN A 259 9.33 4.28 8.37
C ASN A 259 8.48 3.42 7.43
N TRP A 260 8.45 3.76 6.14
CA TRP A 260 7.66 3.02 5.15
C TRP A 260 8.00 1.52 5.11
N LYS A 261 9.26 1.17 5.37
CA LYS A 261 9.73 -0.21 5.43
C LYS A 261 9.16 -0.94 6.65
N VAL A 262 9.17 -0.31 7.82
CA VAL A 262 8.58 -0.89 9.05
C VAL A 262 7.09 -1.22 8.83
N LEU A 263 6.35 -0.32 8.18
CA LEU A 263 4.95 -0.56 7.86
C LEU A 263 4.75 -1.76 6.93
N ILE A 264 5.48 -1.81 5.80
CA ILE A 264 5.26 -2.89 4.82
C ILE A 264 5.79 -4.23 5.33
N GLU A 265 6.86 -4.24 6.13
CA GLU A 265 7.49 -5.43 6.70
C GLU A 265 6.55 -6.21 7.62
N ALA A 266 5.64 -5.53 8.34
CA ALA A 266 4.59 -6.18 9.12
C ALA A 266 3.66 -7.08 8.28
N PHE A 267 3.62 -6.88 6.96
CA PHE A 267 2.85 -7.70 6.02
C PHE A 267 3.74 -8.66 5.20
N LEU A 268 5.03 -8.80 5.54
CA LEU A 268 5.94 -9.71 4.82
C LEU A 268 6.18 -11.04 5.52
N GLU A 269 5.71 -11.19 6.76
CA GLU A 269 5.86 -12.37 7.59
C GLU A 269 4.55 -12.71 8.31
N THR A 270 4.52 -13.89 8.92
CA THR A 270 3.37 -14.38 9.71
C THR A 270 3.79 -14.80 11.12
N PHE A 271 5.00 -14.43 11.54
CA PHE A 271 5.62 -14.80 12.81
C PHE A 271 5.00 -14.07 14.00
N HIS A 272 4.53 -12.83 13.82
CA HIS A 272 3.83 -12.10 14.88
C HIS A 272 2.40 -12.63 15.14
N VAL A 273 1.81 -13.34 14.18
CA VAL A 273 0.38 -13.72 14.19
C VAL A 273 -0.03 -14.39 15.51
N PRO A 274 0.71 -15.38 16.06
CA PRO A 274 0.34 -16.03 17.31
C PRO A 274 0.43 -15.12 18.54
N GLY A 275 1.21 -14.05 18.46
CA GLY A 275 1.45 -13.13 19.56
C GLY A 275 0.40 -12.00 19.64
N ILE A 276 -0.16 -11.56 18.50
CA ILE A 276 -0.99 -10.34 18.48
C ILE A 276 -2.37 -10.53 17.82
N HIS A 277 -2.62 -11.63 17.10
CA HIS A 277 -3.89 -11.88 16.40
C HIS A 277 -4.63 -13.12 16.95
N PRO A 278 -5.18 -13.07 18.18
CA PRO A 278 -5.83 -14.20 18.81
C PRO A 278 -7.05 -14.73 18.04
N ASN A 279 -7.65 -13.90 17.18
CA ASN A 279 -8.78 -14.29 16.34
C ASN A 279 -8.38 -15.02 15.05
N LEU A 280 -7.12 -14.87 14.59
CA LEU A 280 -6.65 -15.47 13.34
C LEU A 280 -6.08 -16.86 13.53
N VAL A 281 -5.33 -17.10 14.61
CA VAL A 281 -4.71 -18.40 14.94
C VAL A 281 -5.64 -19.62 15.01
N THR A 282 -6.94 -19.43 15.20
CA THR A 282 -7.95 -20.51 15.18
C THR A 282 -8.44 -20.81 13.76
N LEU A 283 -8.01 -20.03 12.77
CA LEU A 283 -8.50 -20.03 11.40
C LEU A 283 -7.37 -19.98 10.33
N LEU A 284 -6.16 -19.62 10.72
CA LEU A 284 -4.99 -19.44 9.87
C LEU A 284 -3.83 -20.25 10.45
N ASP A 285 -3.13 -21.00 9.60
CA ASP A 285 -1.97 -21.82 9.98
C ASP A 285 -0.66 -21.19 9.51
N GLU A 286 -0.20 -20.19 10.27
CA GLU A 286 0.95 -19.35 9.95
C GLU A 286 2.27 -20.12 9.93
N ALA A 287 2.34 -21.23 10.67
CA ALA A 287 3.57 -21.99 10.81
C ALA A 287 3.89 -22.83 9.56
N ASN A 288 2.89 -23.08 8.71
CA ASN A 288 3.01 -23.78 7.44
C ASN A 288 2.94 -22.83 6.23
N THR A 289 3.17 -21.53 6.45
CA THR A 289 3.30 -20.55 5.37
C THR A 289 4.42 -20.93 4.41
N VAL A 290 4.13 -20.89 3.10
CA VAL A 290 5.11 -21.15 2.04
C VAL A 290 5.58 -19.83 1.46
N PHE A 291 6.89 -19.61 1.42
CA PHE A 291 7.51 -18.43 0.84
C PHE A 291 8.12 -18.71 -0.53
N GLU A 292 7.96 -17.78 -1.46
CA GLU A 292 8.50 -17.88 -2.82
C GLU A 292 9.05 -16.52 -3.28
N ARG A 293 10.25 -16.52 -3.87
CA ARG A 293 10.82 -15.34 -4.55
C ARG A 293 10.47 -15.41 -6.05
N LEU A 294 9.93 -14.31 -6.57
CA LEU A 294 9.40 -14.14 -7.92
C LEU A 294 10.12 -12.97 -8.60
N GLY A 295 11.44 -13.10 -8.79
CA GLY A 295 12.29 -11.98 -9.23
C GLY A 295 12.42 -10.93 -8.12
N HIS A 296 12.04 -9.69 -8.44
CA HIS A 296 11.96 -8.58 -7.49
C HIS A 296 10.82 -8.76 -6.46
N HIS A 297 9.85 -9.61 -6.78
CA HIS A 297 8.60 -9.75 -6.04
C HIS A 297 8.60 -10.96 -5.13
N HIS A 298 7.76 -10.98 -4.10
CA HIS A 298 7.71 -12.09 -3.16
C HIS A 298 6.29 -12.58 -2.96
N ARG A 299 6.11 -13.88 -2.77
CA ARG A 299 4.83 -14.49 -2.39
C ARG A 299 4.95 -15.17 -1.04
N MET A 300 3.89 -15.07 -0.24
CA MET A 300 3.60 -16.01 0.83
C MET A 300 2.21 -16.62 0.63
N TRP A 301 2.13 -17.94 0.71
CA TRP A 301 0.86 -18.67 0.65
C TRP A 301 0.56 -19.24 2.03
N ILE A 302 -0.58 -18.84 2.59
CA ILE A 302 -0.92 -19.09 3.99
C ILE A 302 -2.17 -19.98 4.04
N PRO A 303 -2.09 -21.19 4.60
CA PRO A 303 -3.25 -22.04 4.79
C PRO A 303 -4.30 -21.39 5.72
N TYR A 304 -5.56 -21.41 5.29
CA TYR A 304 -6.68 -20.75 5.97
C TYR A 304 -7.88 -21.71 6.18
N GLY A 305 -8.88 -21.36 6.98
CA GLY A 305 -9.95 -22.31 7.30
C GLY A 305 -9.49 -23.46 8.20
N MET A 306 -8.35 -23.32 8.88
CA MET A 306 -7.78 -24.33 9.77
C MET A 306 -6.91 -23.66 10.85
N PRO A 307 -6.85 -24.21 12.07
CA PRO A 307 -6.09 -23.58 13.14
C PRO A 307 -4.59 -23.75 12.93
N SER A 308 -3.84 -22.78 13.45
CA SER A 308 -2.41 -22.88 13.69
C SER A 308 -2.02 -24.18 14.39
N ILE A 309 -0.85 -24.71 14.04
CA ILE A 309 -0.26 -25.84 14.76
C ILE A 309 -0.10 -25.58 16.28
N HIS A 310 -0.04 -24.31 16.69
CA HIS A 310 0.09 -23.93 18.09
C HIS A 310 -1.24 -24.11 18.85
N PHE A 311 -2.37 -24.22 18.12
CA PHE A 311 -3.75 -24.25 18.64
C PHE A 311 -4.56 -25.46 18.14
N ARG A 312 -3.89 -26.61 17.87
CA ARG A 312 -4.48 -27.85 17.31
C ARG A 312 -5.68 -28.45 18.06
N ASP A 313 -5.95 -28.04 19.29
CA ASP A 313 -7.11 -28.52 20.07
C ASP A 313 -8.39 -27.73 19.73
N THR A 314 -8.36 -26.91 18.67
CA THR A 314 -9.49 -26.11 18.19
C THR A 314 -10.47 -27.00 17.42
N SER A 315 -11.75 -26.99 17.81
CA SER A 315 -12.82 -27.75 17.14
C SER A 315 -13.24 -27.11 15.82
N ASP A 316 -13.84 -27.90 14.91
CA ASP A 316 -14.37 -27.38 13.65
C ASP A 316 -15.38 -26.24 13.87
N ARG A 317 -16.19 -26.34 14.93
CA ARG A 317 -17.12 -25.27 15.33
C ARG A 317 -16.38 -23.96 15.57
N LYS A 318 -15.29 -23.99 16.33
CA LYS A 318 -14.53 -22.77 16.63
C LYS A 318 -13.86 -22.21 15.38
N VAL A 319 -13.33 -23.05 14.48
CA VAL A 319 -12.82 -22.60 13.18
C VAL A 319 -13.91 -21.89 12.38
N TYR A 320 -15.09 -22.50 12.28
CA TYR A 320 -16.23 -21.94 11.56
C TYR A 320 -16.72 -20.61 12.16
N GLU A 321 -16.86 -20.54 13.49
CA GLU A 321 -17.23 -19.31 14.20
C GLU A 321 -16.21 -18.19 13.96
N SER A 322 -14.91 -18.49 14.07
CA SER A 322 -13.84 -17.53 13.76
C SER A 322 -13.89 -17.06 12.30
N PHE A 323 -14.23 -17.95 11.36
CA PHE A 323 -14.43 -17.57 9.96
C PHE A 323 -15.58 -16.58 9.79
N LEU A 324 -16.72 -16.83 10.44
CA LEU A 324 -17.86 -15.91 10.40
C LEU A 324 -17.53 -14.56 11.03
N GLU A 325 -16.86 -14.56 12.19
CA GLU A 325 -16.42 -13.34 12.89
C GLU A 325 -15.51 -12.50 12.00
N GLN A 326 -14.49 -13.12 11.39
CA GLN A 326 -13.56 -12.43 10.51
C GLN A 326 -14.26 -11.89 9.26
N HIS A 327 -15.10 -12.69 8.59
CA HIS A 327 -15.84 -12.27 7.41
C HIS A 327 -16.82 -11.12 7.72
N PHE A 328 -17.49 -11.17 8.88
CA PHE A 328 -18.38 -10.11 9.35
C PHE A 328 -17.61 -8.81 9.64
N ARG A 329 -16.46 -8.88 10.31
CA ARG A 329 -15.64 -7.70 10.63
C ARG A 329 -15.08 -7.04 9.37
N GLU A 330 -14.59 -7.83 8.42
CA GLU A 330 -14.07 -7.32 7.15
C GLU A 330 -15.15 -6.61 6.30
N ARG A 331 -16.44 -6.87 6.55
CA ARG A 331 -17.55 -6.29 5.80
C ARG A 331 -17.69 -4.77 5.96
N HIS A 332 -17.34 -4.23 7.12
CA HIS A 332 -17.47 -2.79 7.41
C HIS A 332 -16.57 -1.89 6.54
N LEU A 333 -15.67 -2.49 5.77
CA LEU A 333 -14.73 -1.81 4.86
C LEU A 333 -15.31 -1.51 3.49
N ASP A 334 -16.45 -2.11 3.15
CA ASP A 334 -17.06 -1.97 1.84
C ASP A 334 -17.78 -0.62 1.70
N GLN A 335 -17.17 0.32 0.97
CA GLN A 335 -17.73 1.64 0.67
C GLN A 335 -18.64 1.62 -0.56
N SER A 336 -18.70 0.50 -1.30
CA SER A 336 -19.52 0.38 -2.50
C SER A 336 -21.01 0.21 -2.21
N GLY A 337 -21.35 -0.25 -0.99
CA GLY A 337 -22.72 -0.61 -0.62
C GLY A 337 -23.24 -1.89 -1.31
N LEU A 338 -22.39 -2.60 -2.05
CA LEU A 338 -22.76 -3.80 -2.80
C LEU A 338 -22.76 -5.08 -1.95
N SER A 339 -22.19 -5.05 -0.73
CA SER A 339 -22.30 -6.19 0.16
C SER A 339 -23.73 -6.40 0.65
N GLU A 340 -24.31 -7.57 0.34
CA GLU A 340 -25.55 -8.06 0.96
C GLU A 340 -25.26 -8.87 2.24
N PRO A 341 -26.02 -8.68 3.34
CA PRO A 341 -25.79 -9.41 4.58
C PRO A 341 -25.82 -10.90 4.27
N MET A 342 -24.74 -11.58 4.61
CA MET A 342 -24.75 -13.04 4.60
C MET A 342 -25.80 -13.47 5.63
N ASP A 343 -26.76 -14.28 5.19
CA ASP A 343 -27.67 -14.99 6.10
C ASP A 343 -26.94 -16.24 6.60
N PRO A 344 -26.40 -16.23 7.84
CA PRO A 344 -25.60 -17.34 8.34
C PRO A 344 -26.41 -18.63 8.44
N SER A 345 -27.75 -18.52 8.55
CA SER A 345 -28.65 -19.65 8.69
C SER A 345 -28.77 -20.50 7.41
N GLN A 346 -28.39 -19.94 6.25
CA GLN A 346 -28.42 -20.69 4.98
C GLN A 346 -27.26 -21.68 4.85
N TRP A 347 -26.17 -21.47 5.57
CA TRP A 347 -24.91 -22.22 5.44
C TRP A 347 -24.32 -22.62 6.79
N GLU A 348 -25.16 -22.87 7.78
CA GLU A 348 -24.72 -23.37 9.09
C GLU A 348 -24.52 -24.90 9.03
N PRO A 349 -23.31 -25.42 9.26
CA PRO A 349 -23.10 -26.87 9.33
C PRO A 349 -23.71 -27.45 10.60
N GLN A 350 -24.06 -28.74 10.55
CA GLN A 350 -24.41 -29.49 11.76
C GLN A 350 -23.14 -29.91 12.49
N PHE A 351 -23.14 -29.77 13.82
CA PHE A 351 -22.04 -30.18 14.68
C PHE A 351 -22.46 -31.31 15.62
N ASP A 352 -21.55 -32.22 15.92
CA ASP A 352 -21.72 -33.18 17.01
C ASP A 352 -21.45 -32.53 18.39
N ASP A 353 -21.55 -33.34 19.46
CA ASP A 353 -21.31 -32.91 20.84
C ASP A 353 -19.86 -32.46 21.09
N GLN A 354 -18.92 -32.87 20.23
CA GLN A 354 -17.50 -32.47 20.29
C GLN A 354 -17.20 -31.23 19.45
N GLY A 355 -18.18 -30.72 18.71
CA GLY A 355 -18.01 -29.58 17.82
C GLY A 355 -17.35 -29.93 16.48
N THR A 356 -17.36 -31.20 16.08
CA THR A 356 -16.92 -31.68 14.76
C THR A 356 -18.06 -31.51 13.75
N ILE A 357 -17.75 -31.18 12.49
CA ILE A 357 -18.78 -31.11 11.44
C ILE A 357 -19.30 -32.52 11.12
N VAL A 358 -20.62 -32.68 11.11
CA VAL A 358 -21.29 -33.94 10.75
C VAL A 358 -21.19 -34.19 9.24
N GLY A 359 -20.86 -35.41 8.84
CA GLY A 359 -20.85 -35.84 7.43
C GLY A 359 -19.45 -36.02 6.80
N ASP A 360 -18.49 -36.53 7.58
CA ASP A 360 -17.11 -36.86 7.16
C ASP A 360 -16.29 -35.67 6.60
N ARG A 361 -16.62 -34.43 7.00
CA ARG A 361 -15.92 -33.20 6.61
C ARG A 361 -15.35 -32.50 7.84
N ASN A 362 -14.26 -31.77 7.66
CA ASN A 362 -13.76 -30.80 8.63
C ASN A 362 -14.18 -29.38 8.23
N ALA A 363 -13.90 -28.39 9.09
CA ALA A 363 -14.22 -26.99 8.83
C ALA A 363 -13.66 -26.47 7.50
N ARG A 364 -12.39 -26.77 7.20
CA ARG A 364 -11.72 -26.33 5.97
C ARG A 364 -12.46 -26.82 4.71
N GLU A 365 -12.75 -28.11 4.64
CA GLU A 365 -13.48 -28.72 3.51
C GLU A 365 -14.90 -28.18 3.38
N TYR A 366 -15.56 -27.90 4.50
CA TYR A 366 -16.87 -27.26 4.51
C TYR A 366 -16.81 -25.85 3.91
N LEU A 367 -15.84 -25.03 4.35
CA LEU A 367 -15.65 -23.65 3.88
C LEU A 367 -15.32 -23.59 2.37
N ILE A 368 -14.53 -24.53 1.84
CA ILE A 368 -14.25 -24.63 0.40
C ILE A 368 -15.53 -24.87 -0.40
N GLU A 369 -16.36 -25.83 0.01
CA GLU A 369 -17.59 -26.16 -0.71
C GLU A 369 -18.64 -25.03 -0.59
N ARG A 370 -18.67 -24.36 0.56
CA ARG A 370 -19.45 -23.16 0.76
C ARG A 370 -18.98 -22.03 -0.18
N GLN A 371 -17.68 -21.74 -0.25
CA GLN A 371 -17.13 -20.72 -1.14
C GLN A 371 -17.54 -20.96 -2.59
N LYS A 372 -17.44 -22.21 -3.07
CA LYS A 372 -17.88 -22.58 -4.42
C LYS A 372 -19.37 -22.35 -4.63
N ALA A 373 -20.20 -22.66 -3.63
CA ALA A 373 -21.63 -22.47 -3.73
C ALA A 373 -22.01 -20.99 -3.77
N GLU A 374 -21.41 -20.17 -2.89
CA GLU A 374 -21.59 -18.72 -2.90
C GLU A 374 -21.11 -18.10 -4.22
N GLY A 375 -19.95 -18.52 -4.73
CA GLY A 375 -19.44 -18.06 -6.02
C GLY A 375 -20.40 -18.35 -7.17
N ARG A 376 -21.03 -19.53 -7.19
CA ARG A 376 -22.07 -19.85 -8.19
C ARG A 376 -23.30 -18.95 -8.09
N VAL A 377 -23.73 -18.61 -6.87
CA VAL A 377 -24.88 -17.72 -6.64
C VAL A 377 -24.54 -16.28 -7.06
N LYS A 378 -23.34 -15.81 -6.72
CA LYS A 378 -22.83 -14.46 -7.04
C LYS A 378 -22.37 -14.31 -8.51
N GLY A 379 -22.23 -15.42 -9.24
CA GLY A 379 -21.74 -15.43 -10.62
C GLY A 379 -20.23 -15.23 -10.76
N TYR A 380 -19.45 -15.54 -9.72
CA TYR A 380 -17.99 -15.44 -9.73
C TYR A 380 -17.37 -16.60 -10.50
N ASP A 381 -16.30 -16.31 -11.25
CA ASP A 381 -15.54 -17.28 -12.03
C ASP A 381 -14.36 -17.80 -11.24
N TYR A 382 -14.45 -19.04 -10.75
CA TYR A 382 -13.38 -19.73 -10.04
C TYR A 382 -12.71 -20.81 -10.89
N SER A 383 -12.96 -20.85 -12.20
CA SER A 383 -12.51 -21.96 -13.05
C SER A 383 -10.98 -22.08 -13.13
N GLY A 384 -10.25 -20.98 -12.96
CA GLY A 384 -8.78 -20.96 -12.92
C GLY A 384 -8.18 -21.30 -11.55
N LEU A 385 -8.96 -21.27 -10.47
CA LEU A 385 -8.45 -21.40 -9.10
C LEU A 385 -8.30 -22.86 -8.67
N GLY A 386 -7.16 -23.17 -8.05
CA GLY A 386 -6.98 -24.41 -7.30
C GLY A 386 -7.94 -24.50 -6.12
N LYS A 387 -8.17 -25.73 -5.62
CA LYS A 387 -9.07 -25.98 -4.48
C LYS A 387 -8.69 -25.14 -3.26
N GLU A 388 -7.42 -25.07 -2.97
CA GLU A 388 -6.84 -24.36 -1.83
C GLU A 388 -6.96 -22.84 -2.00
N GLN A 389 -6.76 -22.32 -3.22
CA GLN A 389 -6.85 -20.89 -3.54
C GLN A 389 -8.27 -20.32 -3.40
N LEU A 390 -9.27 -21.18 -3.21
CA LEU A 390 -10.63 -20.74 -2.88
C LEU A 390 -10.72 -20.11 -1.49
N ILE A 391 -9.91 -20.54 -0.54
CA ILE A 391 -10.00 -20.07 0.85
C ILE A 391 -8.66 -19.59 1.43
N ASP A 392 -7.53 -20.09 0.92
CA ASP A 392 -6.21 -19.71 1.40
C ASP A 392 -5.89 -18.27 1.04
N ILE A 393 -4.97 -17.68 1.81
CA ILE A 393 -4.51 -16.32 1.56
C ILE A 393 -3.28 -16.41 0.67
N ASP A 394 -3.42 -15.92 -0.55
CA ASP A 394 -2.34 -15.84 -1.52
C ASP A 394 -1.81 -14.41 -1.52
N HIS A 395 -0.70 -14.20 -0.82
CA HIS A 395 -0.20 -12.86 -0.49
C HIS A 395 1.05 -12.53 -1.31
N TYR A 396 1.07 -11.36 -1.93
CA TYR A 396 2.14 -10.92 -2.83
C TYR A 396 2.67 -9.56 -2.43
N LEU A 397 3.98 -9.39 -2.49
CA LEU A 397 4.65 -8.09 -2.51
C LEU A 397 5.00 -7.77 -3.96
N PHE A 398 4.35 -6.74 -4.49
CA PHE A 398 4.82 -5.96 -5.62
C PHE A 398 5.86 -5.00 -5.07
N PHE A 399 7.12 -5.35 -5.30
CA PHE A 399 8.24 -4.51 -4.90
C PHE A 399 8.07 -3.09 -5.43
N PRO A 400 8.43 -2.06 -4.64
CA PRO A 400 9.00 -2.17 -3.29
C PRO A 400 7.97 -2.18 -2.17
N ASN A 401 6.74 -1.72 -2.42
CA ASN A 401 5.91 -1.18 -1.36
C ASN A 401 4.41 -1.44 -1.48
N PHE A 402 4.01 -2.34 -2.37
CA PHE A 402 2.60 -2.65 -2.59
C PHE A 402 2.32 -4.13 -2.34
N VAL A 403 1.50 -4.39 -1.33
CA VAL A 403 1.10 -5.72 -0.91
C VAL A 403 -0.34 -5.98 -1.34
N ILE A 404 -0.59 -7.17 -1.86
CA ILE A 404 -1.96 -7.68 -2.07
C ILE A 404 -2.13 -9.03 -1.37
N LEU A 405 -3.31 -9.24 -0.79
CA LEU A 405 -3.79 -10.49 -0.23
C LEU A 405 -4.96 -10.93 -1.11
N ALA A 406 -4.67 -11.80 -2.06
CA ALA A 406 -5.68 -12.33 -2.97
C ALA A 406 -6.40 -13.51 -2.32
N LYS A 407 -7.72 -13.40 -2.23
CA LYS A 407 -8.67 -14.49 -1.99
C LYS A 407 -9.60 -14.59 -3.20
N ALA A 408 -10.34 -15.69 -3.31
CA ALA A 408 -11.19 -15.94 -4.47
C ALA A 408 -12.29 -14.88 -4.68
N ASP A 409 -12.82 -14.30 -3.60
CA ASP A 409 -13.92 -13.33 -3.62
C ASP A 409 -13.54 -11.93 -3.13
N ASP A 410 -12.27 -11.70 -2.80
CA ASP A 410 -11.82 -10.46 -2.20
C ASP A 410 -10.31 -10.29 -2.35
N THR A 411 -9.86 -9.07 -2.63
CA THR A 411 -8.44 -8.72 -2.57
C THR A 411 -8.27 -7.56 -1.62
N PHE A 412 -7.54 -7.79 -0.53
CA PHE A 412 -7.11 -6.73 0.36
C PHE A 412 -5.72 -6.22 -0.03
N MET A 413 -5.49 -4.92 0.04
CA MET A 413 -4.24 -4.33 -0.46
C MET A 413 -3.73 -3.25 0.48
N ILE A 414 -2.41 -3.23 0.68
CA ILE A 414 -1.71 -2.21 1.45
C ILE A 414 -0.59 -1.63 0.61
N ARG A 415 -0.50 -0.30 0.59
CA ARG A 415 0.65 0.41 0.01
C ARG A 415 1.29 1.30 1.07
N SER A 416 2.61 1.18 1.23
CA SER A 416 3.38 2.02 2.15
C SER A 416 4.23 3.02 1.38
N ARG A 417 4.03 4.32 1.53
CA ARG A 417 4.78 5.36 0.81
C ARG A 417 5.67 6.14 1.78
N PRO A 418 6.94 6.41 1.45
CA PRO A 418 7.82 7.22 2.30
C PRO A 418 7.25 8.62 2.47
N HIS A 419 7.41 9.19 3.67
CA HIS A 419 7.29 10.63 3.84
C HIS A 419 8.46 11.32 3.12
N PRO A 420 8.25 12.50 2.47
CA PRO A 420 9.26 13.15 1.64
C PRO A 420 10.57 13.46 2.38
N THR A 421 10.50 13.77 3.68
CA THR A 421 11.65 14.30 4.44
C THR A 421 11.86 13.69 5.82
N ASP A 422 10.98 12.78 6.26
CA ASP A 422 11.00 12.28 7.64
C ASP A 422 11.05 10.75 7.63
N PRO A 423 12.19 10.14 8.02
CA PRO A 423 12.33 8.69 8.02
C PRO A 423 11.45 7.99 9.06
N ASP A 424 10.89 8.71 10.04
CA ASP A 424 9.97 8.17 11.06
C ASP A 424 8.49 8.26 10.62
N ARG A 425 8.22 8.64 9.38
CA ARG A 425 6.85 8.81 8.87
C ARG A 425 6.64 8.15 7.51
N SER A 426 5.42 7.71 7.28
CA SER A 426 4.98 7.14 6.01
C SER A 426 3.48 7.38 5.79
N LEU A 427 3.04 7.20 4.55
CA LEU A 427 1.61 7.13 4.20
C LEU A 427 1.23 5.68 3.94
N ALA A 428 0.15 5.23 4.57
CA ALA A 428 -0.45 3.93 4.37
C ALA A 428 -1.71 4.09 3.50
N ASP A 429 -1.76 3.44 2.35
CA ASP A 429 -2.99 3.25 1.59
C ASP A 429 -3.55 1.86 1.89
N VAL A 430 -4.78 1.80 2.39
CA VAL A 430 -5.55 0.56 2.61
C VAL A 430 -6.67 0.52 1.59
N MET A 431 -6.66 -0.52 0.76
CA MET A 431 -7.59 -0.66 -0.35
C MET A 431 -8.18 -2.06 -0.40
N ARG A 432 -9.35 -2.18 -1.03
CA ARG A 432 -10.02 -3.46 -1.21
C ARG A 432 -10.64 -3.57 -2.59
N LEU A 433 -10.43 -4.69 -3.25
CA LEU A 433 -11.12 -5.05 -4.49
C LEU A 433 -12.05 -6.24 -4.25
N ARG A 434 -13.12 -6.31 -5.03
CA ARG A 434 -13.99 -7.50 -5.10
C ARG A 434 -14.33 -7.85 -6.54
N PRO A 435 -14.52 -9.14 -6.87
CA PRO A 435 -15.17 -9.51 -8.11
C PRO A 435 -16.57 -8.91 -8.15
N LEU A 436 -16.95 -8.36 -9.31
CA LEU A 436 -18.34 -7.97 -9.54
C LEU A 436 -19.11 -9.14 -10.14
N GLY A 437 -20.35 -9.31 -9.68
CA GLY A 437 -21.30 -10.16 -10.38
C GLY A 437 -21.61 -9.56 -11.75
N SER A 438 -22.08 -10.39 -12.69
CA SER A 438 -22.36 -9.95 -14.07
C SER A 438 -23.42 -8.85 -14.19
N ALA A 439 -24.19 -8.60 -13.13
CA ALA A 439 -25.26 -7.60 -13.08
C ALA A 439 -24.87 -6.33 -12.30
N ASP A 440 -23.71 -6.31 -11.63
CA ASP A 440 -23.35 -5.21 -10.74
C ASP A 440 -22.72 -4.04 -11.53
N PRO A 441 -23.19 -2.80 -11.35
CA PRO A 441 -22.50 -1.65 -11.91
C PRO A 441 -21.14 -1.46 -11.22
N PRO A 442 -20.11 -0.97 -11.94
CA PRO A 442 -18.82 -0.68 -11.33
C PRO A 442 -18.97 0.40 -10.25
N PRO A 443 -18.47 0.15 -9.02
CA PRO A 443 -18.55 1.12 -7.95
C PRO A 443 -17.65 2.33 -8.23
N GLN A 444 -18.13 3.51 -7.85
CA GLN A 444 -17.34 4.74 -7.91
C GLN A 444 -16.72 5.03 -6.55
N VAL A 445 -15.57 4.43 -6.28
CA VAL A 445 -14.82 4.64 -5.04
C VAL A 445 -13.78 5.73 -5.23
N ARG A 446 -13.76 6.69 -4.30
CA ARG A 446 -12.76 7.75 -4.24
C ARG A 446 -11.83 7.50 -3.06
N GLN A 447 -10.56 7.85 -3.25
CA GLN A 447 -9.58 7.88 -2.16
C GLN A 447 -10.03 8.83 -1.06
N GLN A 448 -10.06 8.33 0.17
CA GLN A 448 -10.38 9.13 1.36
C GLN A 448 -9.12 9.33 2.20
N HIS A 449 -8.82 10.57 2.55
CA HIS A 449 -7.72 10.87 3.47
C HIS A 449 -8.27 10.88 4.89
N VAL A 450 -7.61 10.12 5.76
CA VAL A 450 -8.01 10.00 7.16
C VAL A 450 -6.89 10.52 8.05
N GLU A 451 -7.31 11.32 9.03
CA GLU A 451 -6.41 11.91 10.01
C GLU A 451 -5.55 10.84 10.69
N ALA A 452 -4.27 11.16 10.88
CA ALA A 452 -3.34 10.31 11.60
C ALA A 452 -3.86 10.00 13.00
N ASN A 453 -3.63 8.77 13.48
CA ASN A 453 -4.03 8.32 14.81
C ASN A 453 -5.55 8.40 15.11
N ASN A 454 -6.40 8.45 14.08
CA ASN A 454 -7.83 8.37 14.27
C ASN A 454 -8.24 6.95 14.72
N GLU A 455 -8.32 6.73 16.02
CA GLU A 455 -8.64 5.43 16.63
C GLU A 455 -10.00 4.88 16.16
N SER A 456 -10.99 5.76 15.94
CA SER A 456 -12.30 5.39 15.39
C SER A 456 -12.17 4.82 13.98
N TYR A 457 -11.35 5.43 13.13
CA TYR A 457 -11.03 4.93 11.81
C TYR A 457 -10.23 3.63 11.86
N LEU A 458 -9.20 3.54 12.71
CA LEU A 458 -8.40 2.32 12.78
C LEU A 458 -9.25 1.11 13.23
N LYS A 459 -10.20 1.32 14.14
CA LYS A 459 -11.20 0.32 14.52
C LYS A 459 -12.19 0.00 13.38
N GLN A 460 -12.47 0.96 12.50
CA GLN A 460 -13.32 0.76 11.32
C GLN A 460 -12.60 0.01 10.20
N ILE A 461 -11.27 0.19 10.02
CA ILE A 461 -10.50 -0.49 8.96
C ILE A 461 -10.19 -1.97 9.23
N GLY A 462 -10.61 -2.47 10.39
CA GLY A 462 -10.48 -3.86 10.81
C GLY A 462 -9.52 -4.04 11.96
N GLU A 463 -9.88 -4.90 12.92
CA GLU A 463 -9.13 -5.14 14.16
C GLU A 463 -7.69 -5.62 13.92
N VAL A 464 -7.49 -6.50 12.94
CA VAL A 464 -6.15 -7.01 12.56
C VAL A 464 -5.25 -5.86 12.12
N ILE A 465 -5.76 -4.99 11.23
CA ILE A 465 -5.01 -3.83 10.72
C ILE A 465 -4.72 -2.83 11.84
N TYR A 466 -5.66 -2.63 12.77
CA TYR A 466 -5.42 -1.82 13.95
C TYR A 466 -4.27 -2.38 14.80
N GLN A 467 -4.28 -3.69 15.07
CA GLN A 467 -3.23 -4.37 15.83
C GLN A 467 -1.85 -4.19 15.16
N ASP A 468 -1.78 -4.33 13.83
CA ASP A 468 -0.53 -4.11 13.07
C ASP A 468 -0.08 -2.65 13.14
N PHE A 469 -0.98 -1.71 12.87
CA PHE A 469 -0.67 -0.28 12.80
C PHE A 469 -0.25 0.29 14.16
N SER A 470 -0.83 -0.21 15.26
CA SER A 470 -0.40 0.14 16.60
C SER A 470 1.01 -0.37 16.89
N ASN A 471 1.33 -1.61 16.51
CA ASN A 471 2.64 -2.21 16.78
C ASN A 471 3.77 -1.54 15.98
N VAL A 472 3.57 -1.20 14.70
CA VAL A 472 4.63 -0.58 13.88
C VAL A 472 5.08 0.78 14.41
N VAL A 473 4.19 1.52 15.08
CA VAL A 473 4.55 2.79 15.75
C VAL A 473 5.48 2.54 16.93
N ASP A 474 5.22 1.49 17.72
CA ASP A 474 6.09 1.13 18.84
C ASP A 474 7.40 0.47 18.38
N VAL A 475 7.38 -0.27 17.27
CA VAL A 475 8.60 -0.74 16.60
C VAL A 475 9.47 0.46 16.21
N GLN A 476 8.92 1.48 15.55
CA GLN A 476 9.68 2.68 15.18
C GLN A 476 10.31 3.35 16.41
N ARG A 477 9.53 3.52 17.48
CA ARG A 477 10.05 4.07 18.75
C ARG A 477 11.19 3.23 19.32
N GLY A 478 11.07 1.91 19.25
CA GLY A 478 12.08 0.95 19.69
C GLY A 478 13.38 1.03 18.88
N LEU A 479 13.30 1.30 17.57
CA LEU A 479 14.47 1.46 16.70
C LEU A 479 15.39 2.60 17.17
N HIS A 480 14.84 3.67 17.76
CA HIS A 480 15.60 4.79 18.32
C HIS A 480 16.31 4.48 19.65
N ALA A 481 16.12 3.29 20.22
CA ALA A 481 16.78 2.93 21.47
C ALA A 481 18.29 2.78 21.27
N ASN A 482 19.10 3.51 22.07
CA ASN A 482 20.57 3.44 22.01
C ASN A 482 21.16 2.03 22.20
N SER A 483 20.40 1.09 22.76
CA SER A 483 20.82 -0.30 22.98
C SER A 483 20.66 -1.19 21.74
N LEU A 484 19.92 -0.74 20.72
CA LEU A 484 19.60 -1.52 19.53
C LEU A 484 20.39 -0.97 18.34
N SER A 485 21.27 -1.79 17.79
CA SER A 485 22.04 -1.44 16.57
C SER A 485 21.59 -2.25 15.36
N HIS A 486 21.05 -3.44 15.59
CA HIS A 486 20.61 -4.34 14.53
C HIS A 486 19.34 -5.07 14.97
N LEU A 487 18.43 -5.28 14.03
CA LEU A 487 17.36 -6.26 14.12
C LEU A 487 17.91 -7.65 13.84
N THR A 488 17.26 -8.67 14.41
CA THR A 488 17.58 -10.08 14.16
C THR A 488 16.39 -10.76 13.49
N LEU A 489 16.57 -11.10 12.21
CA LEU A 489 15.60 -11.81 11.40
C LEU A 489 15.69 -13.32 11.63
N SER A 490 14.53 -13.97 11.61
CA SER A 490 14.36 -15.42 11.57
C SER A 490 14.11 -15.91 10.13
N ALA A 491 13.95 -17.21 9.97
CA ALA A 491 13.55 -17.79 8.68
C ALA A 491 12.12 -17.41 8.25
N ASN A 492 11.24 -17.04 9.19
CA ASN A 492 9.92 -16.49 8.83
C ASN A 492 10.03 -15.08 8.23
N ASP A 493 11.11 -14.37 8.52
CA ASP A 493 11.37 -13.01 8.04
C ASP A 493 12.14 -12.99 6.70
N ILE A 494 12.21 -14.13 6.01
CA ILE A 494 13.01 -14.27 4.78
C ILE A 494 12.59 -13.27 3.69
N ARG A 495 11.31 -12.93 3.60
CA ARG A 495 10.79 -11.92 2.66
C ARG A 495 11.21 -10.49 3.02
N ILE A 496 11.42 -10.20 4.31
CA ILE A 496 12.00 -8.93 4.76
C ILE A 496 13.46 -8.88 4.32
N ARG A 497 14.22 -9.96 4.48
CA ARG A 497 15.61 -10.03 4.00
C ARG A 497 15.69 -9.80 2.48
N TRP A 498 14.85 -10.48 1.70
CA TRP A 498 14.81 -10.28 0.24
C TRP A 498 14.43 -8.86 -0.15
N LEU A 499 13.49 -8.21 0.57
CA LEU A 499 13.14 -6.81 0.33
C LEU A 499 14.37 -5.91 0.49
N HIS A 500 15.12 -6.07 1.58
CA HIS A 500 16.32 -5.25 1.82
C HIS A 500 17.45 -5.56 0.85
N ASP A 501 17.62 -6.82 0.44
CA ASP A 501 18.58 -7.18 -0.61
C ASP A 501 18.25 -6.45 -1.91
N GLU A 502 16.98 -6.44 -2.29
CA GLU A 502 16.51 -5.78 -3.51
C GLU A 502 16.66 -4.25 -3.41
N ILE A 503 16.35 -3.63 -2.26
CA ILE A 503 16.62 -2.20 -2.04
C ILE A 503 18.12 -1.90 -2.17
N ASP A 504 18.99 -2.76 -1.63
CA ASP A 504 20.44 -2.57 -1.70
C ASP A 504 20.97 -2.64 -3.15
N GLU A 505 20.31 -3.39 -4.06
CA GLU A 505 20.65 -3.37 -5.49
C GLU A 505 20.46 -1.98 -6.11
N TYR A 506 19.36 -1.29 -5.78
CA TYR A 506 19.08 0.07 -6.28
C TYR A 506 20.03 1.12 -5.68
N LEU A 507 20.61 0.84 -4.51
CA LEU A 507 21.48 1.75 -3.77
C LEU A 507 22.97 1.42 -3.90
N ARG A 508 23.34 0.40 -4.68
CA ARG A 508 24.72 -0.11 -4.79
C ARG A 508 25.73 0.96 -5.23
N ASP A 509 25.32 1.88 -6.09
CA ASP A 509 26.21 2.87 -6.74
C ASP A 509 26.34 4.19 -5.95
N VAL A 510 25.92 4.22 -4.68
CA VAL A 510 25.81 5.44 -3.85
C VAL A 510 26.70 5.40 -2.62
#